data_AF-A0A1I4G031-F1
#
_entry.id   AF-A0A1I4G031-F1
#
_cell.length_a   1.000
_cell.length_b   1.000
_cell.length_c   1.000
_cell.angle_alpha   90.00
_cell.angle_beta   90.00
_cell.angle_gamma   90.00
#
_symmetry.space_group_name_H-M   'P 1'
#
loop_
_entity.id
_entity.type
_entity.pdbx_description
1 polymer ?
#
loop_
_entity_poly.entity_id
_entity_poly.type
_entity_poly.pdbx_seq_one_letter_code
_entity_poly.pdbx_strand_id
1 'polypeptide(L)'
;MKAISSFLSVAILSIGMATSGHTQEQPNIVFVFLDNFGWGEPGFNGGGIIRGTPTPEMDALAAEGLRLTNFNVEAQCTPSRAATMTGRYGIRSGNHTVPLGGGVYGLTQWEITMAEMLKDVGYETAMYGKWHLGWSEGRYPSSQGFDEFYAIETTDVTVWPTLTGYAEADMEENVVMQGVAGAPATIVRPYDMKFARSLTAT
;
A
#
# COMPACT_ATOMS: atom_id res chain seq x y z
N MET A 1 17.10 -54.02 -62.89
CA MET A 1 17.23 -52.57 -62.61
C MET A 1 15.84 -51.96 -62.60
N LYS A 2 15.30 -51.63 -61.42
CA LYS A 2 14.22 -50.64 -61.19
C LYS A 2 14.12 -50.48 -59.67
N ALA A 3 14.48 -49.28 -59.21
CA ALA A 3 14.76 -48.95 -57.81
C ALA A 3 13.47 -48.88 -56.99
N ILE A 4 13.60 -49.31 -55.74
CA ILE A 4 12.56 -49.34 -54.72
C ILE A 4 12.37 -47.94 -54.13
N SER A 5 11.09 -47.58 -54.05
CA SER A 5 10.48 -46.44 -53.35
C SER A 5 11.02 -46.23 -51.93
N SER A 6 11.33 -44.98 -51.57
CA SER A 6 11.19 -44.51 -50.18
C SER A 6 11.07 -42.99 -50.14
N PHE A 7 9.83 -42.50 -50.02
CA PHE A 7 9.56 -41.12 -49.62
C PHE A 7 9.61 -41.06 -48.10
N LEU A 8 10.65 -40.40 -47.57
CA LEU A 8 10.82 -40.17 -46.15
C LEU A 8 9.95 -38.96 -45.74
N SER A 9 8.77 -39.24 -45.17
CA SER A 9 7.93 -38.21 -44.55
C SER A 9 8.59 -37.75 -43.25
N VAL A 10 9.22 -36.57 -43.25
CA VAL A 10 9.65 -35.88 -42.04
C VAL A 10 8.43 -35.21 -41.42
N ALA A 11 7.84 -35.85 -40.41
CA ALA A 11 6.84 -35.21 -39.56
C ALA A 11 7.57 -34.25 -38.60
N ILE A 12 7.49 -32.95 -38.89
CA ILE A 12 7.89 -31.91 -37.94
C ILE A 12 6.85 -31.89 -36.84
N LEU A 13 7.14 -32.57 -35.73
CA LEU A 13 6.35 -32.52 -34.51
C LEU A 13 6.64 -31.16 -33.85
N SER A 14 5.88 -30.13 -34.23
CA SER A 14 5.83 -28.87 -33.49
C SER A 14 5.21 -29.14 -32.13
N ILE A 15 6.06 -29.46 -31.15
CA ILE A 15 5.72 -29.42 -29.72
C ILE A 15 5.52 -27.94 -29.40
N GLY A 16 4.27 -27.48 -29.58
CA GLY A 16 3.82 -26.26 -28.94
C GLY A 16 3.90 -26.49 -27.44
N MET A 17 4.97 -26.00 -26.81
CA MET A 17 4.96 -25.73 -25.38
C MET A 17 3.89 -24.66 -25.15
N ALA A 18 2.65 -25.10 -25.01
CA ALA A 18 1.64 -24.30 -24.35
C ALA A 18 2.14 -24.13 -22.92
N THR A 19 2.75 -22.98 -22.64
CA THR A 19 2.93 -22.51 -21.28
C THR A 19 1.52 -22.31 -20.73
N SER A 20 1.00 -23.33 -20.05
CA SER A 20 -0.18 -23.21 -19.20
C SER A 20 0.19 -22.24 -18.09
N GLY A 21 0.11 -20.94 -18.38
CA GLY A 21 0.01 -19.93 -17.34
C GLY A 21 -1.23 -20.29 -16.56
N HIS A 22 -1.06 -20.77 -15.33
CA HIS A 22 -2.16 -20.83 -14.38
C HIS A 22 -2.57 -19.38 -14.10
N THR A 23 -3.43 -18.84 -14.94
CA THR A 23 -4.13 -17.59 -14.62
C THR A 23 -5.03 -17.92 -13.44
N GLN A 24 -4.65 -17.46 -12.25
CA GLN A 24 -5.53 -17.50 -11.09
C GLN A 24 -6.81 -16.75 -11.47
N GLU A 25 -7.98 -17.38 -11.33
CA GLU A 25 -9.26 -16.79 -11.75
C GLU A 25 -9.55 -15.46 -11.03
N GLN A 26 -9.01 -15.30 -9.81
CA GLN A 26 -9.02 -14.07 -9.03
C GLN A 26 -7.61 -13.77 -8.51
N PRO A 27 -6.82 -12.91 -9.16
CA PRO A 27 -5.42 -12.66 -8.78
C PRO A 27 -5.33 -11.94 -7.43
N ASN A 28 -4.31 -12.25 -6.62
CA ASN A 28 -4.05 -11.47 -5.41
C ASN A 28 -3.64 -10.02 -5.75
N ILE A 29 -4.16 -9.05 -5.00
CA ILE A 29 -3.85 -7.64 -5.19
C ILE A 29 -3.02 -7.16 -3.99
N VAL A 30 -1.77 -6.76 -4.26
CA VAL A 30 -0.89 -6.16 -3.25
C VAL A 30 -0.64 -4.70 -3.63
N PHE A 31 -1.08 -3.79 -2.78
CA PHE A 31 -0.89 -2.35 -2.98
C PHE A 31 0.11 -1.78 -1.99
N VAL A 32 1.30 -1.41 -2.48
CA VAL A 32 2.37 -0.84 -1.67
C VAL A 32 2.35 0.68 -1.78
N PHE A 33 1.93 1.36 -0.70
CA PHE A 33 1.89 2.82 -0.63
C PHE A 33 3.07 3.37 0.18
N LEU A 34 4.05 3.92 -0.52
CA LEU A 34 5.22 4.57 0.10
C LEU A 34 4.88 6.00 0.57
N ASP A 35 5.37 6.38 1.76
CA ASP A 35 5.11 7.68 2.39
C ASP A 35 6.31 8.61 2.22
N ASN A 36 6.09 9.83 1.71
CA ASN A 36 7.14 10.81 1.36
C ASN A 36 8.28 10.27 0.48
N PHE A 37 7.98 9.32 -0.41
CA PHE A 37 8.95 8.70 -1.31
C PHE A 37 8.98 9.42 -2.67
N GLY A 38 10.04 10.20 -2.91
CA GLY A 38 10.19 11.01 -4.11
C GLY A 38 10.47 10.22 -5.39
N TRP A 39 10.19 10.85 -6.54
CA TRP A 39 10.38 10.25 -7.86
C TRP A 39 11.80 9.68 -8.09
N GLY A 40 12.81 10.41 -7.63
CA GLY A 40 14.23 10.05 -7.80
C GLY A 40 14.84 9.33 -6.59
N GLU A 41 14.02 8.74 -5.72
CA GLU A 41 14.49 7.88 -4.62
C GLU A 41 14.94 6.48 -5.09
N PRO A 42 14.19 5.73 -5.94
CA PRO A 42 14.58 4.38 -6.32
C PRO A 42 15.62 4.35 -7.45
N GLY A 43 16.41 3.28 -7.52
CA GLY A 43 17.46 3.06 -8.51
C GLY A 43 16.95 3.09 -9.95
N PHE A 44 15.78 2.48 -10.21
CA PHE A 44 15.16 2.48 -11.53
C PHE A 44 14.82 3.90 -12.05
N ASN A 45 14.72 4.91 -11.18
CA ASN A 45 14.53 6.32 -11.54
C ASN A 45 15.80 7.18 -11.36
N GLY A 46 16.97 6.54 -11.29
CA GLY A 46 18.28 7.21 -11.16
C GLY A 46 18.68 7.57 -9.73
N GLY A 47 17.90 7.14 -8.73
CA GLY A 47 18.24 7.27 -7.31
C GLY A 47 19.05 6.07 -6.81
N GLY A 48 18.49 5.34 -5.85
CA GLY A 48 19.07 4.14 -5.27
C GLY A 48 20.38 4.46 -4.57
N ILE A 49 21.46 3.78 -4.96
CA ILE A 49 22.78 3.97 -4.36
C ILE A 49 23.26 5.44 -4.44
N ILE A 50 22.85 6.19 -5.47
CA ILE A 50 23.19 7.61 -5.61
C ILE A 50 22.54 8.46 -4.51
N ARG A 51 21.39 8.03 -3.99
CA ARG A 51 20.68 8.64 -2.84
C ARG A 51 21.15 8.12 -1.48
N GLY A 52 22.02 7.10 -1.45
CA GLY A 52 22.61 6.53 -0.24
C GLY A 52 22.13 5.13 0.13
N THR A 53 21.12 4.58 -0.56
CA THR A 53 20.58 3.24 -0.26
C THR A 53 20.24 2.50 -1.56
N PRO A 54 20.89 1.36 -1.87
CA PRO A 54 20.52 0.56 -3.04
C PRO A 54 19.11 -0.03 -2.90
N THR A 55 18.38 -0.15 -4.01
CA THR A 55 16.99 -0.65 -4.04
C THR A 55 16.82 -1.87 -4.97
N PRO A 56 17.62 -2.94 -4.83
CA PRO A 56 17.70 -4.02 -5.81
C PRO A 56 16.36 -4.70 -6.08
N GLU A 57 15.57 -4.96 -5.04
CA GLU A 57 14.26 -5.62 -5.19
C GLU A 57 13.23 -4.74 -5.93
N MET A 58 13.24 -3.43 -5.67
CA MET A 58 12.38 -2.49 -6.38
C MET A 58 12.81 -2.33 -7.84
N ASP A 59 14.12 -2.35 -8.09
CA ASP A 59 14.69 -2.25 -9.43
C ASP A 59 14.37 -3.50 -10.26
N ALA A 60 14.42 -4.69 -9.63
CA ALA A 60 13.99 -5.94 -10.24
C ALA A 60 12.49 -5.92 -10.60
N LEU A 61 11.62 -5.52 -9.66
CA LEU A 61 10.17 -5.40 -9.93
C LEU A 61 9.87 -4.43 -11.08
N ALA A 62 10.61 -3.32 -11.17
CA ALA A 62 10.46 -2.36 -12.26
C ALA A 62 10.96 -2.90 -13.62
N ALA A 63 11.97 -3.79 -13.61
CA ALA A 63 12.50 -4.41 -14.83
C ALA A 63 11.60 -5.54 -15.37
N GLU A 64 10.90 -6.25 -14.48
CA GLU A 64 9.99 -7.34 -14.82
C GLU A 64 8.56 -6.86 -15.11
N GLY A 65 8.22 -5.64 -14.69
CA GLY A 65 6.86 -5.10 -14.73
C GLY A 65 6.64 -3.91 -15.68
N LEU A 66 5.53 -3.23 -15.45
CA LEU A 66 5.18 -1.98 -16.12
C LEU A 66 5.56 -0.79 -15.23
N ARG A 67 6.28 0.18 -15.79
CA ARG A 67 6.60 1.44 -15.12
C ARG A 67 5.84 2.60 -15.72
N LEU A 68 5.15 3.36 -14.88
CA LEU A 68 4.53 4.63 -15.25
C LEU A 68 5.50 5.78 -14.98
N THR A 69 5.98 6.44 -16.03
CA THR A 69 6.89 7.59 -15.93
C THR A 69 6.20 8.92 -15.70
N ASN A 70 4.87 8.92 -15.73
CA ASN A 70 4.01 10.05 -15.42
C ASN A 70 2.81 9.53 -14.61
N PHE A 71 3.01 9.41 -13.29
CA PHE A 71 2.00 8.98 -12.32
C PHE A 71 1.91 10.06 -11.24
N ASN A 72 0.71 10.60 -11.02
CA ASN A 72 0.49 11.75 -10.16
C ASN A 72 -0.50 11.41 -9.05
N VAL A 73 -0.22 11.95 -7.86
CA VAL A 73 -1.06 11.84 -6.66
C VAL A 73 -1.40 13.24 -6.16
N GLU A 74 -2.24 13.34 -5.13
CA GLU A 74 -2.52 14.62 -4.48
C GLU A 74 -1.29 15.14 -3.73
N ALA A 75 -1.26 16.44 -3.42
CA ALA A 75 -0.06 17.09 -2.86
C ALA A 75 0.29 16.68 -1.41
N GLN A 76 -0.53 15.87 -0.73
CA GLN A 76 -0.35 15.48 0.66
C GLN A 76 -0.80 14.03 0.95
N CYS A 77 -0.42 13.52 2.13
CA CYS A 77 -0.73 12.16 2.60
C CYS A 77 -2.24 11.86 2.61
N THR A 78 -3.02 12.62 3.41
CA THR A 78 -4.46 12.36 3.61
C THR A 78 -5.25 12.47 2.30
N PRO A 79 -5.08 13.53 1.48
CA PRO A 79 -5.77 13.61 0.18
C PRO A 79 -5.39 12.48 -0.77
N SER A 80 -4.10 12.10 -0.85
CA SER A 80 -3.65 11.02 -1.73
C SER A 80 -4.22 9.66 -1.32
N ARG A 81 -4.22 9.37 -0.02
CA ARG A 81 -4.81 8.15 0.54
C ARG A 81 -6.32 8.12 0.31
N ALA A 82 -7.01 9.24 0.53
CA ALA A 82 -8.45 9.33 0.29
C ALA A 82 -8.78 9.11 -1.19
N ALA A 83 -8.02 9.74 -2.09
CA ALA A 83 -8.22 9.58 -3.52
C ALA A 83 -7.90 8.18 -4.02
N THR A 84 -6.87 7.55 -3.44
CA THR A 84 -6.52 6.15 -3.73
C THR A 84 -7.65 5.22 -3.29
N MET A 85 -8.12 5.35 -2.05
CA MET A 85 -9.17 4.46 -1.52
C MET A 85 -10.51 4.63 -2.24
N THR A 86 -10.90 5.86 -2.62
CA THR A 86 -12.26 6.15 -3.12
C THR A 86 -12.35 6.33 -4.64
N GLY A 87 -11.21 6.44 -5.33
CA GLY A 87 -11.18 6.81 -6.76
C GLY A 87 -11.66 8.24 -7.05
N ARG A 88 -11.72 9.11 -6.03
CA ARG A 88 -12.26 10.49 -6.13
C ARG A 88 -11.25 11.49 -5.57
N TYR A 89 -11.15 12.68 -6.17
CA TYR A 89 -10.32 13.76 -5.60
C TYR A 89 -10.58 13.97 -4.10
N GLY A 90 -9.54 14.22 -3.31
CA GLY A 90 -9.65 14.29 -1.84
C GLY A 90 -10.66 15.34 -1.35
N ILE A 91 -10.84 16.42 -2.12
CA ILE A 91 -11.88 17.44 -1.89
C ILE A 91 -13.32 16.91 -1.88
N ARG A 92 -13.58 15.79 -2.58
CA ARG A 92 -14.92 15.21 -2.71
C ARG A 92 -15.28 14.26 -1.56
N SER A 93 -14.28 13.77 -0.82
CA SER A 93 -14.44 12.88 0.33
C SER A 93 -14.24 13.61 1.67
N GLY A 94 -14.12 14.93 1.65
CA GLY A 94 -13.87 15.75 2.85
C GLY A 94 -12.42 15.74 3.34
N ASN A 95 -11.48 15.15 2.59
CA ASN A 95 -10.09 14.93 2.98
C ASN A 95 -9.13 15.70 2.06
N HIS A 96 -9.31 17.01 1.92
CA HIS A 96 -8.52 17.87 1.01
C HIS A 96 -7.22 18.40 1.62
N THR A 97 -7.04 18.27 2.93
CA THR A 97 -5.84 18.65 3.65
C THR A 97 -5.54 17.61 4.72
N VAL A 98 -4.27 17.48 5.10
CA VAL A 98 -3.89 16.81 6.33
C VAL A 98 -4.55 17.52 7.52
N PRO A 99 -5.16 16.78 8.46
CA PRO A 99 -5.73 17.38 9.68
C PRO A 99 -4.62 18.03 10.51
N LEU A 100 -4.88 19.24 11.00
CA LEU A 100 -3.99 19.93 11.94
C LEU A 100 -4.62 19.91 13.32
N GLY A 101 -3.94 19.30 14.29
CA GLY A 101 -4.45 19.12 15.65
C GLY A 101 -5.32 17.86 15.81
N GLY A 102 -5.67 17.55 17.06
CA GLY A 102 -6.55 16.42 17.38
C GLY A 102 -8.02 16.71 17.05
N GLY A 103 -8.85 15.66 17.10
CA GLY A 103 -10.29 15.75 16.87
C GLY A 103 -10.80 14.77 15.79
N VAL A 104 -12.09 14.86 15.49
CA VAL A 104 -12.73 13.96 14.52
C VAL A 104 -12.45 14.43 13.10
N TYR A 105 -11.73 13.62 12.32
CA TYR A 105 -11.50 13.81 10.88
C TYR A 105 -11.58 12.46 10.15
N GLY A 106 -11.39 12.45 8.83
CA GLY A 106 -11.23 11.25 8.03
C GLY A 106 -12.30 11.08 6.96
N LEU A 107 -12.39 9.89 6.35
CA LEU A 107 -13.37 9.61 5.29
C LEU A 107 -14.81 9.85 5.77
N THR A 108 -15.60 10.52 4.93
CA THR A 108 -17.05 10.58 5.11
C THR A 108 -17.62 9.17 5.00
N GLN A 109 -18.49 8.79 5.92
CA GLN A 109 -18.93 7.40 6.13
C GLN A 109 -19.77 6.80 4.98
N TRP A 110 -20.16 7.62 4.00
CA TRP A 110 -20.86 7.18 2.80
C TRP A 110 -19.93 6.92 1.60
N GLU A 111 -18.64 7.24 1.71
CA GLU A 111 -17.69 6.90 0.65
C GLU A 111 -17.49 5.38 0.64
N ILE A 112 -17.32 4.83 -0.57
CA ILE A 112 -17.04 3.42 -0.76
C ILE A 112 -15.58 3.29 -1.13
N THR A 113 -14.84 2.53 -0.34
CA THR A 113 -13.41 2.28 -0.51
C THR A 113 -13.14 1.11 -1.44
N MET A 114 -11.92 1.04 -1.97
CA MET A 114 -11.46 -0.11 -2.75
C MET A 114 -11.55 -1.42 -1.98
N ALA A 115 -11.36 -1.39 -0.65
CA ALA A 115 -11.45 -2.59 0.18
C ALA A 115 -12.89 -3.11 0.22
N GLU A 116 -13.89 -2.23 0.37
CA GLU A 116 -15.30 -2.60 0.32
C GLU A 116 -15.66 -3.16 -1.07
N MET A 117 -15.25 -2.49 -2.14
CA MET A 117 -15.51 -2.97 -3.51
C MET A 117 -14.86 -4.33 -3.81
N LEU A 118 -13.64 -4.59 -3.31
CA LEU A 118 -12.96 -5.86 -3.47
C LEU A 118 -13.62 -6.97 -2.64
N LYS A 119 -14.04 -6.64 -1.42
CA LYS A 119 -14.75 -7.58 -0.55
C LYS A 119 -16.08 -8.02 -1.15
N ASP A 120 -16.82 -7.11 -1.80
CA ASP A 120 -18.08 -7.43 -2.50
C ASP A 120 -17.90 -8.48 -3.62
N VAL A 121 -16.68 -8.63 -4.15
CA VAL A 121 -16.35 -9.63 -5.18
C VAL A 121 -15.51 -10.80 -4.66
N GLY A 122 -15.45 -10.97 -3.34
CA GLY A 122 -14.91 -12.17 -2.68
C GLY A 122 -13.46 -12.10 -2.23
N TYR A 123 -12.84 -10.92 -2.20
CA TYR A 123 -11.49 -10.77 -1.64
C TYR A 123 -11.52 -10.69 -0.12
N GLU A 124 -10.52 -11.34 0.50
CA GLU A 124 -10.09 -11.04 1.87
C GLU A 124 -9.18 -9.81 1.83
N THR A 125 -9.36 -8.91 2.79
CA THR A 125 -8.73 -7.59 2.77
C THR A 125 -7.98 -7.29 4.06
N ALA A 126 -6.72 -6.87 3.93
CA ALA A 126 -5.89 -6.54 5.09
C ALA A 126 -5.13 -5.23 4.88
N MET A 127 -4.96 -4.46 5.95
CA MET A 127 -4.25 -3.18 5.92
C MET A 127 -3.12 -3.13 6.96
N TYR A 128 -1.93 -2.79 6.48
CA TYR A 128 -0.73 -2.70 7.29
C TYR A 128 -0.06 -1.33 7.12
N GLY A 129 0.31 -0.68 8.23
CA GLY A 129 1.05 0.59 8.22
C GLY A 129 0.18 1.83 8.49
N LYS A 130 0.37 2.91 7.75
CA LYS A 130 -0.28 4.22 8.03
C LYS A 130 -1.68 4.29 7.39
N TRP A 131 -2.71 4.62 8.16
CA TRP A 131 -4.07 4.78 7.65
C TRP A 131 -4.37 6.22 7.22
N HIS A 132 -4.26 7.16 8.17
CA HIS A 132 -4.39 8.61 7.97
C HIS A 132 -5.71 9.08 7.33
N LEU A 133 -6.78 8.33 7.54
CA LEU A 133 -8.14 8.60 7.02
C LEU A 133 -9.20 8.59 8.13
N GLY A 134 -8.77 8.96 9.34
CA GLY A 134 -9.57 9.01 10.57
C GLY A 134 -9.12 7.96 11.58
N TRP A 135 -9.17 8.32 12.86
CA TRP A 135 -8.68 7.47 13.96
C TRP A 135 -9.64 7.48 15.16
N SER A 136 -10.92 7.38 14.86
CA SER A 136 -12.00 7.30 15.83
C SER A 136 -12.92 6.13 15.50
N GLU A 137 -13.81 5.78 16.42
CA GLU A 137 -14.86 4.79 16.17
C GLU A 137 -15.62 5.09 14.86
N GLY A 138 -15.84 4.05 14.04
CA GLY A 138 -16.42 4.14 12.69
C GLY A 138 -15.44 4.56 11.59
N ARG A 139 -14.20 4.97 11.92
CA ARG A 139 -13.24 5.51 10.94
C ARG A 139 -11.93 4.72 10.85
N TYR A 140 -11.81 3.65 11.62
CA TYR A 140 -10.69 2.70 11.50
C TYR A 140 -10.74 1.96 10.15
N PRO A 141 -9.63 1.36 9.70
CA PRO A 141 -9.61 0.52 8.49
C PRO A 141 -10.70 -0.57 8.51
N SER A 142 -10.98 -1.17 9.68
CA SER A 142 -12.02 -2.19 9.82
C SER A 142 -13.46 -1.69 9.64
N SER A 143 -13.66 -0.37 9.69
CA SER A 143 -14.93 0.29 9.38
C SER A 143 -15.00 0.76 7.92
N GLN A 144 -13.97 0.47 7.11
CA GLN A 144 -13.77 0.96 5.75
C GLN A 144 -13.30 -0.20 4.86
N GLY A 145 -13.95 -1.35 5.01
CA GLY A 145 -13.78 -2.52 4.13
C GLY A 145 -12.75 -3.56 4.56
N PHE A 146 -11.72 -3.19 5.33
CA PHE A 146 -10.65 -4.13 5.68
C PHE A 146 -11.10 -5.18 6.72
N ASP A 147 -10.88 -6.47 6.44
CA ASP A 147 -11.17 -7.57 7.35
C ASP A 147 -10.27 -7.54 8.58
N GLU A 148 -9.00 -7.19 8.38
CA GLU A 148 -8.03 -7.00 9.46
C GLU A 148 -7.13 -5.79 9.22
N PHE A 149 -6.62 -5.21 10.30
CA PHE A 149 -5.56 -4.22 10.19
C PHE A 149 -4.55 -4.30 11.33
N TYR A 150 -3.33 -3.89 11.02
CA TYR A 150 -2.27 -3.57 11.97
C TYR A 150 -1.65 -2.23 11.55
N ALA A 151 -2.07 -1.16 12.21
CA ALA A 151 -1.90 0.17 11.66
C ALA A 151 -1.61 1.24 12.71
N ILE A 152 -1.13 2.37 12.21
CA ILE A 152 -1.00 3.63 12.93
C ILE A 152 -1.88 4.68 12.27
N GLU A 153 -2.28 5.67 13.05
CA GLU A 153 -2.99 6.84 12.52
C GLU A 153 -2.14 7.59 11.50
N THR A 154 -0.97 8.02 11.95
CA THR A 154 -0.10 8.93 11.22
C THR A 154 1.36 8.71 11.58
N THR A 155 2.27 9.26 10.77
CA THR A 155 3.71 9.36 11.07
C THR A 155 4.14 10.80 11.34
N ASP A 156 3.22 11.76 11.17
CA ASP A 156 3.49 13.19 11.19
C ASP A 156 3.95 13.67 12.57
N VAL A 157 3.59 12.92 13.62
CA VAL A 157 3.83 13.22 15.03
C VAL A 157 4.95 12.41 15.66
N THR A 158 5.53 11.45 14.92
CA THR A 158 6.47 10.45 15.49
C THR A 158 7.73 11.09 16.06
N VAL A 159 8.15 12.24 15.51
CA VAL A 159 9.32 12.98 15.99
C VAL A 159 8.99 13.93 17.15
N TRP A 160 7.72 14.27 17.38
CA TRP A 160 7.33 15.25 18.38
C TRP A 160 7.79 14.91 19.81
N PRO A 161 7.72 13.64 20.27
CA PRO A 161 8.26 13.25 21.57
C PRO A 161 9.76 13.55 21.77
N THR A 162 10.50 13.80 20.69
CA THR A 162 11.93 14.17 20.75
C THR A 162 12.17 15.67 20.79
N LEU A 163 11.13 16.49 20.61
CA LEU A 163 11.23 17.94 20.56
C LEU A 163 11.17 18.55 21.96
N THR A 164 11.91 19.63 22.18
CA THR A 164 11.85 20.42 23.41
C THR A 164 10.44 21.01 23.59
N GLY A 165 9.84 20.84 24.76
CA GLY A 165 8.48 21.34 25.05
C GLY A 165 7.36 20.31 24.87
N TYR A 166 7.66 19.10 24.35
CA TYR A 166 6.63 18.08 24.12
C TYR A 166 6.05 17.53 25.43
N ALA A 167 6.90 17.28 26.43
CA ALA A 167 6.45 16.76 27.72
C ALA A 167 5.45 17.71 28.42
N GLU A 168 5.54 19.00 28.11
CA GLU A 168 4.68 20.06 28.63
C GLU A 168 3.44 20.31 27.75
N ALA A 169 3.39 19.76 26.54
CA ALA A 169 2.34 20.02 25.56
C ALA A 169 1.08 19.12 25.73
N ASP A 170 1.11 18.15 26.65
CA ASP A 170 0.00 17.23 26.97
C ASP A 170 -0.67 16.62 25.73
N MET A 171 0.16 16.13 24.81
CA MET A 171 -0.29 15.54 23.55
C MET A 171 -0.50 14.04 23.68
N GLU A 172 -1.55 13.53 23.05
CA GLU A 172 -1.78 12.08 22.96
C GLU A 172 -0.62 11.38 22.26
N GLU A 173 -0.22 10.23 22.81
CA GLU A 173 0.82 9.40 22.22
C GLU A 173 0.27 8.63 21.02
N ASN A 174 1.02 8.61 19.93
CA ASN A 174 0.69 7.83 18.76
C ASN A 174 0.85 6.33 19.06
N VAL A 175 -0.10 5.52 18.60
CA VAL A 175 -0.17 4.09 18.94
C VAL A 175 -0.30 3.23 17.69
N VAL A 176 0.24 2.03 17.78
CA VAL A 176 -0.10 0.94 16.88
C VAL A 176 -1.35 0.26 17.41
N MET A 177 -2.35 0.15 16.55
CA MET A 177 -3.59 -0.56 16.82
C MET A 177 -3.74 -1.74 15.87
N GLN A 178 -4.47 -2.73 16.33
CA GLN A 178 -4.96 -3.82 15.50
C GLN A 178 -6.46 -3.94 15.62
N GLY A 179 -7.11 -4.45 14.58
CA GLY A 179 -8.54 -4.71 14.60
C GLY A 179 -8.96 -5.73 13.57
N VAL A 180 -10.11 -6.34 13.82
CA VAL A 180 -10.79 -7.26 12.91
C VAL A 180 -12.20 -6.70 12.67
N ALA A 181 -12.72 -6.85 11.46
CA ALA A 181 -14.06 -6.41 11.11
C ALA A 181 -15.10 -6.97 12.09
N GLY A 182 -15.98 -6.10 12.58
CA GLY A 182 -17.03 -6.46 13.55
C GLY A 182 -16.58 -6.54 15.01
N ALA A 183 -15.29 -6.32 15.33
CA ALA A 183 -14.79 -6.26 16.69
C ALA A 183 -14.17 -4.88 17.02
N PRO A 184 -14.17 -4.45 18.29
CA PRO A 184 -13.45 -3.25 18.71
C PRO A 184 -11.95 -3.37 18.41
N ALA A 185 -11.36 -2.29 17.90
CA ALA A 185 -9.93 -2.20 17.73
C ALA A 185 -9.20 -2.12 19.08
N THR A 186 -7.97 -2.61 19.14
CA THR A 186 -7.17 -2.68 20.36
C THR A 186 -5.82 -2.01 20.15
N ILE A 187 -5.35 -1.31 21.19
CA ILE A 187 -3.98 -0.77 21.22
C ILE A 187 -3.03 -1.94 21.45
N VAL A 188 -2.06 -2.09 20.56
CA VAL A 188 -1.02 -3.12 20.66
C VAL A 188 0.18 -2.58 21.43
N ARG A 189 0.61 -1.37 21.07
CA ARG A 189 1.84 -0.73 21.61
C ARG A 189 1.91 0.74 21.23
N PRO A 190 2.75 1.54 21.91
CA PRO A 190 3.16 2.85 21.42
C PRO A 190 3.88 2.79 20.08
N TYR A 191 3.66 3.79 19.23
CA TYR A 191 4.43 4.04 18.01
C TYR A 191 5.45 5.16 18.25
N ASP A 192 6.59 4.80 18.85
CA ASP A 192 7.68 5.71 19.17
C ASP A 192 8.85 5.58 18.18
N MET A 193 9.83 6.49 18.29
CA MET A 193 11.05 6.45 17.46
C MET A 193 11.86 5.16 17.65
N LYS A 194 11.76 4.50 18.81
CA LYS A 194 12.47 3.24 19.07
C LYS A 194 11.87 2.12 18.22
N PHE A 195 10.55 1.99 18.22
CA PHE A 195 9.84 1.03 17.40
C PHE A 195 9.97 1.36 15.91
N ALA A 196 9.79 2.61 15.51
CA ALA A 196 9.94 3.03 14.11
C ALA A 196 11.31 2.63 13.53
N ARG A 197 12.40 2.84 14.29
CA ARG A 197 13.77 2.44 13.88
C ARG A 197 13.97 0.93 13.86
N SER A 198 13.23 0.17 14.67
CA SER A 198 13.33 -1.30 14.68
C SER A 198 12.78 -1.93 13.39
N LEU A 199 11.90 -1.23 12.67
CA LEU A 199 11.33 -1.70 11.40
C LEU A 199 12.31 -1.63 10.22
N THR A 200 13.39 -0.86 10.34
CA THR A 200 14.40 -0.66 9.29
C THR A 200 15.74 -1.33 9.60
N ALA A 201 15.87 -1.99 10.75
CA ALA A 201 17.11 -2.59 11.22
C ALA A 201 17.28 -4.02 10.66
N THR A 202 17.66 -4.12 9.39
CA THR A 202 18.17 -5.33 8.75
C THR A 202 19.40 -5.01 7.93
#